data_AF-I1M8C3-F1
#
_entry.id   AF-I1M8C3-F1
#
_cell.length_a   1.000
_cell.length_b   1.000
_cell.length_c   1.000
_cell.angle_alpha   90.00
_cell.angle_beta   90.00
_cell.angle_gamma   90.00
#
_symmetry.space_group_name_H-M   'P 1'
#
loop_
_entity.id
_entity.type
_entity.pdbx_description
1 polymer ?
#
loop_
_entity_poly.entity_id
_entity_poly.type
_entity_poly.pdbx_seq_one_letter_code
_entity_poly.pdbx_strand_id
1 'polypeptide(L)'
;MHHLNESLSLKERVRLSHQEAQRKLHQKFHEPWGQLMKTSYQNSRFAHQVERFACLYTSQVSNLALFSSDKYYRPSEDFMQHEFSIFES
;
A
#
# COMPACT_ATOMS: atom_id res chain seq x y z
N MET A 1 -36.60 1.21 14.90
CA MET A 1 -35.49 1.18 15.89
C MET A 1 -34.60 -0.06 15.74
N HIS A 2 -35.14 -1.30 15.68
CA HIS A 2 -34.32 -2.53 15.55
C HIS A 2 -33.35 -2.53 14.35
N HIS A 3 -33.81 -2.23 13.13
CA HIS A 3 -32.93 -2.20 11.94
C HIS A 3 -31.80 -1.16 12.01
N LEU A 4 -32.04 -0.01 12.66
CA LEU A 4 -30.99 0.99 12.87
C LEU A 4 -29.92 0.46 13.81
N ASN A 5 -30.33 -0.18 14.91
CA ASN A 5 -29.40 -0.77 15.86
C ASN A 5 -28.59 -1.91 15.23
N GLU A 6 -29.22 -2.73 14.38
CA GLU A 6 -28.55 -3.78 13.62
C GLU A 6 -27.52 -3.21 12.62
N SER A 7 -27.89 -2.17 11.88
CA SER A 7 -26.97 -1.49 10.95
C SER A 7 -25.78 -0.86 11.67
N LEU A 8 -26.01 -0.22 12.81
CA LEU A 8 -24.95 0.35 13.65
C LEU A 8 -24.03 -0.74 14.22
N SER A 9 -24.60 -1.85 14.72
CA SER A 9 -23.87 -3.02 15.19
C SER A 9 -22.98 -3.62 14.10
N LEU A 10 -23.49 -3.73 12.87
CA LEU A 10 -22.72 -4.20 11.73
C LEU A 10 -21.55 -3.26 11.39
N LYS A 11 -21.80 -1.95 11.32
CA LYS A 11 -20.75 -0.94 11.08
C LYS A 11 -19.65 -1.03 12.12
N GLU A 12 -20.02 -1.18 13.39
CA GLU A 12 -19.09 -1.29 14.51
C GLU A 12 -18.23 -2.56 14.42
N ARG A 13 -18.85 -3.70 14.07
CA ARG A 13 -18.12 -4.96 13.85
C ARG A 13 -17.12 -4.85 12.70
N VAL A 14 -17.48 -4.20 11.60
CA VAL A 14 -16.57 -3.96 10.46
C VAL A 14 -15.42 -3.05 10.88
N ARG A 15 -15.71 -1.97 11.61
CA ARG A 15 -14.70 -1.03 12.14
C ARG A 15 -13.68 -1.74 13.04
N LEU A 16 -14.14 -2.58 13.97
CA LEU A 16 -13.28 -3.34 14.88
C LEU A 16 -12.42 -4.36 14.13
N SER A 17 -13.02 -5.12 13.21
CA SER A 17 -12.30 -6.07 12.34
C SER A 17 -11.18 -5.38 11.54
N HIS A 18 -11.48 -4.22 10.97
CA HIS A 18 -10.50 -3.40 10.25
C HIS A 18 -9.34 -2.95 11.15
N GLN A 19 -9.64 -2.45 12.35
CA GLN A 19 -8.62 -2.03 13.32
C GLN A 19 -7.73 -3.18 13.77
N GLU A 20 -8.30 -4.36 14.01
CA GLU A 20 -7.54 -5.56 14.34
C GLU A 20 -6.61 -5.99 13.21
N ALA A 21 -7.08 -5.93 11.96
CA ALA A 21 -6.27 -6.22 10.79
C ALA A 21 -5.09 -5.23 10.65
N GLN A 22 -5.35 -3.93 10.82
CA GLN A 22 -4.30 -2.90 10.81
C GLN A 22 -3.26 -3.14 11.92
N ARG A 23 -3.70 -3.48 13.13
CA ARG A 23 -2.79 -3.78 14.26
C ARG A 23 -1.93 -5.00 13.98
N LYS A 24 -2.53 -6.09 13.49
CA LYS A 24 -1.78 -7.31 13.10
C LYS A 24 -0.79 -7.02 11.98
N LEU A 25 -1.12 -6.15 11.04
CA LEU A 25 -0.20 -5.72 10.00
C LEU A 25 0.97 -4.93 10.59
N HIS A 26 0.70 -3.94 11.43
CA HIS A 26 1.73 -3.11 12.08
C HIS A 26 2.73 -3.95 12.90
N GLN A 27 2.26 -4.95 13.63
CA GLN A 27 3.09 -5.88 14.41
C GLN A 27 4.08 -6.72 13.58
N LYS A 28 3.92 -6.80 12.25
CA LYS A 28 4.87 -7.48 11.36
C LYS A 28 6.08 -6.61 11.01
N PHE A 29 6.04 -5.32 11.34
CA PHE A 29 7.09 -4.36 11.05
C PHE A 29 7.80 -3.91 12.33
N HIS A 30 8.81 -3.06 12.18
CA HIS A 30 9.56 -2.52 13.31
C HIS A 30 8.62 -1.75 14.25
N GLU A 31 8.52 -2.15 15.51
CA GLU A 31 7.49 -1.67 16.44
C GLU A 31 7.47 -0.12 16.56
N PRO A 32 8.61 0.58 16.79
CA PRO A 32 8.60 2.05 16.81
C PRO A 32 8.32 2.76 15.48
N TRP A 33 8.65 2.15 14.33
CA TRP A 33 8.71 2.86 13.03
C TRP A 33 7.65 2.43 12.02
N GLY A 34 7.11 1.22 12.18
CA GLY A 34 6.23 0.59 11.21
C GLY A 34 6.92 0.35 9.87
N GLN A 35 6.17 0.59 8.80
CA GLN A 35 6.58 0.34 7.42
C GLN A 35 7.47 1.48 6.90
N LEU A 36 8.63 1.14 6.32
CA LEU A 36 9.53 2.17 5.77
C LEU A 36 8.89 2.97 4.62
N MET A 37 8.10 2.31 3.76
CA MET A 37 7.52 2.93 2.55
C MET A 37 6.13 3.54 2.77
N LYS A 38 5.50 3.34 3.94
CA LYS A 38 4.12 3.75 4.18
C LYS A 38 3.96 4.40 5.54
N THR A 39 3.21 5.50 5.56
CA THR A 39 2.70 6.13 6.78
C THR A 39 1.20 5.90 6.81
N SER A 40 0.74 4.85 7.51
CA SER A 40 -0.66 4.41 7.48
C SER A 40 -1.11 4.14 6.03
N TYR A 41 -2.10 4.87 5.52
CA TYR A 41 -2.62 4.74 4.16
C TYR A 41 -1.87 5.57 3.10
N GLN A 42 -0.87 6.36 3.49
CA GLN A 42 -0.13 7.23 2.57
C GLN A 42 1.30 6.75 2.36
N ASN A 43 1.94 7.21 1.29
CA ASN A 43 3.38 7.01 1.10
C ASN A 43 4.15 7.75 2.19
N SER A 44 5.19 7.10 2.74
CA SER A 44 6.08 7.79 3.67
C SER A 44 6.90 8.85 2.93
N ARG A 45 7.51 9.78 3.68
CA ARG A 45 8.44 10.76 3.11
C ARG A 45 9.59 10.08 2.36
N PHE A 46 10.07 8.94 2.87
CA PHE A 46 11.11 8.14 2.21
C PHE A 46 10.61 7.52 0.89
N ALA A 47 9.41 6.94 0.87
CA ALA A 47 8.83 6.41 -0.36
C ALA A 47 8.70 7.49 -1.45
N HIS A 48 8.22 8.67 -1.08
CA HIS A 48 8.13 9.80 -2.00
C HIS A 48 9.51 10.26 -2.52
N GLN A 49 10.58 10.15 -1.70
CA GLN A 49 11.94 10.40 -2.18
C GLN A 49 12.39 9.33 -3.18
N VAL A 50 12.15 8.05 -2.91
CA VAL A 50 12.49 6.96 -3.83
C VAL A 50 11.76 7.14 -5.16
N GLU A 51 10.45 7.37 -5.13
CA GLU A 51 9.60 7.61 -6.30
C GLU A 51 10.10 8.79 -7.16
N ARG A 52 10.52 9.89 -6.52
CA ARG A 52 10.95 11.10 -7.22
C ARG A 52 12.37 11.00 -7.81
N PHE A 53 13.28 10.29 -7.15
CA PHE A 53 14.70 10.36 -7.49
C PHE A 53 15.26 9.09 -8.16
N ALA A 54 14.65 7.93 -7.94
CA ALA A 54 15.12 6.67 -8.51
C ALA A 54 14.22 6.23 -9.66
N CYS A 55 14.75 6.15 -10.88
CA CYS A 55 14.03 5.54 -12.00
C CYS A 55 13.80 4.03 -11.77
N LEU A 56 14.71 3.40 -11.03
CA LEU A 56 14.68 1.99 -10.66
C LEU A 56 15.21 1.86 -9.23
N TYR A 57 14.56 1.02 -8.42
CA TYR A 57 15.00 0.69 -7.07
C TYR A 57 14.94 -0.82 -6.85
N THR A 58 15.86 -1.34 -6.04
CA THR A 58 15.92 -2.76 -5.66
C THR A 58 16.66 -2.89 -4.34
N SER A 59 16.58 -4.05 -3.67
CA SER A 59 17.25 -4.27 -2.39
C SER A 59 18.77 -4.37 -2.52
N GLN A 60 19.27 -4.87 -3.65
CA GLN A 60 20.70 -5.08 -3.93
C GLN A 60 20.99 -4.93 -5.42
N VAL A 61 22.17 -4.41 -5.77
CA VAL A 61 22.58 -4.21 -7.19
C VAL A 61 22.64 -5.52 -7.98
N SER A 62 22.97 -6.64 -7.32
CA SER A 62 23.01 -7.97 -7.92
C SER A 62 21.67 -8.41 -8.51
N ASN A 63 20.54 -7.88 -8.02
CA ASN A 63 19.22 -8.15 -8.59
C ASN A 63 19.09 -7.65 -10.03
N LEU A 64 19.82 -6.60 -10.42
CA LEU A 64 19.83 -6.09 -11.79
C LEU A 64 20.60 -7.02 -12.74
N ALA A 65 21.59 -7.76 -12.22
CA ALA A 65 22.38 -8.71 -13.00
C ALA A 65 21.61 -9.99 -13.38
N LEU A 66 20.44 -10.23 -12.76
CA LEU A 66 19.55 -11.34 -13.11
C LEU A 66 18.75 -11.08 -14.40
N PHE A 67 18.79 -9.85 -14.92
CA PHE A 67 18.11 -9.47 -16.14
C PHE A 67 19.07 -9.31 -17.31
N SER A 68 18.57 -9.49 -18.54
CA SER A 68 19.33 -9.19 -19.75
C SER A 68 19.81 -7.74 -19.74
N SER A 69 21.03 -7.50 -20.23
CA SER A 69 21.57 -6.15 -20.45
C SER A 69 20.68 -5.31 -21.38
N ASP A 70 19.93 -5.98 -22.26
CA ASP A 70 19.06 -5.35 -23.25
C ASP A 70 17.62 -5.19 -22.73
N LYS A 71 17.39 -5.40 -21.43
CA LYS A 71 16.05 -5.32 -20.85
C LYS A 71 15.54 -3.87 -20.82
N TYR A 72 14.40 -3.66 -21.46
CA TYR A 72 13.63 -2.42 -21.34
C TYR A 72 12.73 -2.45 -20.09
N TYR A 73 12.93 -1.49 -19.18
CA TYR A 73 12.11 -1.34 -17.97
C TYR A 73 10.93 -0.40 -18.26
N ARG A 74 9.71 -0.88 -18.07
CA ARG A 74 8.48 -0.09 -18.20
C ARG A 74 7.79 0.00 -16.83
N PRO A 75 7.44 1.21 -16.34
CA PRO A 75 6.66 1.35 -15.12
C PRO A 75 5.23 0.81 -15.32
N SER A 76 4.58 0.42 -14.22
CA SER A 76 3.13 0.24 -14.21
C SER A 76 2.43 1.59 -14.37
N GLU A 77 1.19 1.58 -14.88
CA GLU A 77 0.36 2.79 -14.90
C GLU A 77 -0.05 3.16 -13.48
N ASP A 78 0.14 4.43 -13.12
CA ASP A 78 -0.38 5.01 -11.89
C ASP A 78 -1.80 5.53 -12.15
N PHE A 79 -2.74 5.18 -11.25
CA PHE A 79 -4.14 5.57 -11.40
C PHE A 79 -4.51 6.69 -10.44
N MET A 80 -5.22 7.68 -10.96
CA MET A 80 -5.91 8.67 -10.19
C MET A 80 -7.22 8.11 -9.62
N GLN A 81 -7.70 8.70 -8.52
CA GLN A 81 -8.90 8.22 -7.81
C GLN A 81 -10.17 8.15 -8.66
N HIS A 82 -10.27 8.94 -9.73
CA HIS A 82 -11.42 8.97 -10.64
C HIS A 82 -11.27 8.02 -11.84
N GLU A 83 -10.11 7.38 -11.99
CA GLU A 83 -9.83 6.43 -13.08
C GLU A 83 -10.16 4.99 -12.67
N PHE A 84 -10.60 4.72 -11.44
CA PHE A 84 -10.93 3.34 -11.06
C PHE A 84 -12.18 2.78 -11.77
N SER A 85 -13.07 3.65 -12.29
CA SER A 85 -14.28 3.22 -12.99
C SER A 85 -14.02 2.50 -14.32
N ILE A 86 -12.83 2.67 -14.93
CA ILE A 86 -12.49 2.02 -16.20
C ILE A 86 -12.08 0.55 -16.06
N PHE A 87 -11.88 0.02 -14.83
CA PHE A 87 -11.44 -1.36 -14.60
C PHE A 87 -12.55 -2.35 -14.23
N GLU A 88 -13.77 -1.88 -13.98
CA GLU A 88 -14.92 -2.72 -13.59
C GLU A 88 -15.86 -3.10 -14.76
N SER A 89 -15.45 -2.84 -16.02
CA SER A 89 -16.14 -3.28 -17.24
C SER A 89 -15.46 -4.48 -17.89
#